data_AF-A0A8T1VM78-F1
#
_entry.id   AF-A0A8T1VM78-F1
#
_cell.length_a   1.000
_cell.length_b   1.000
_cell.length_c   1.000
_cell.angle_alpha   90.00
_cell.angle_beta   90.00
_cell.angle_gamma   90.00
#
_symmetry.space_group_name_H-M   'P 1'
#
loop_
_entity.id
_entity.type
_entity.pdbx_description
1 polymer ?
#
loop_
_entity_poly.entity_id
_entity_poly.type
_entity_poly.pdbx_seq_one_letter_code
_entity_poly.pdbx_strand_id
1 'polypeptide(L)'
;MKAWFDILKGSGIHAWVYGHTHGEKHDYSEPLGVHFVENGAGGGIQMESASGLTTYAAKYAKNMWTYTGDEYGFFSLEASEEWLKLQYHTADKSWSFGSTMSDTTAGGVQTKHCWYIPADGAEGKECTS
;
A
#
# COMPACT_ATOMS: atom_id res chain seq x y z
N MET A 1 17.05 -9.61 -5.85
CA MET A 1 16.68 -8.98 -4.56
C MET A 1 17.87 -8.33 -3.86
N LYS A 2 18.97 -9.04 -3.53
CA LYS A 2 20.09 -8.45 -2.76
C LYS A 2 20.58 -7.08 -3.29
N ALA A 3 20.78 -6.95 -4.59
CA ALA A 3 21.21 -5.68 -5.20
C ALA A 3 20.27 -4.50 -4.88
N TRP A 4 18.95 -4.72 -4.87
CA TRP A 4 17.98 -3.69 -4.51
C TRP A 4 18.07 -3.30 -3.03
N PHE A 5 18.24 -4.29 -2.15
CA PHE A 5 18.42 -4.04 -0.71
C PHE A 5 19.72 -3.28 -0.44
N ASP A 6 20.80 -3.63 -1.15
CA ASP A 6 22.08 -2.93 -1.07
C ASP A 6 21.95 -1.47 -1.54
N ILE A 7 21.17 -1.20 -2.60
CA ILE A 7 20.91 0.16 -3.10
C ILE A 7 20.09 0.99 -2.11
N LEU A 8 19.09 0.39 -1.47
CA LEU A 8 18.20 1.11 -0.54
C LEU A 8 18.88 1.44 0.78
N LYS A 9 19.84 0.62 1.21
CA LYS A 9 20.53 0.80 2.48
C LYS A 9 21.26 2.14 2.53
N GLY A 10 20.82 3.02 3.43
CA GLY A 10 21.42 4.34 3.62
C GLY A 10 21.11 5.35 2.50
N SER A 11 20.14 5.05 1.62
CA SER A 11 19.75 5.94 0.52
C SER A 11 18.90 7.13 0.96
N GLY A 12 18.29 7.08 2.15
CA GLY A 12 17.29 8.06 2.59
C GLY A 12 15.92 7.88 1.94
N ILE A 13 15.70 6.80 1.18
CA ILE A 13 14.37 6.43 0.69
C ILE A 13 13.60 5.80 1.83
N HIS A 14 12.40 6.33 2.13
CA HIS A 14 11.54 5.82 3.20
C HIS A 14 10.24 5.20 2.69
N ALA A 15 9.87 5.43 1.43
CA ALA A 15 8.73 4.80 0.78
C ALA A 15 9.09 4.32 -0.63
N TRP A 16 8.79 3.07 -0.93
CA TRP A 16 8.93 2.44 -2.25
C TRP A 16 7.55 1.98 -2.71
N VAL A 17 6.96 2.72 -3.65
CA VAL A 17 5.60 2.44 -4.17
C VAL A 17 5.71 1.74 -5.52
N TYR A 18 4.99 0.63 -5.69
CA TYR A 18 5.07 -0.22 -6.88
C TYR A 18 3.73 -0.90 -7.17
N GLY A 19 3.56 -1.43 -8.39
CA GLY A 19 2.39 -2.21 -8.80
C GLY A 19 2.81 -3.57 -9.35
N HIS A 20 2.32 -3.92 -10.56
CA HIS A 20 2.52 -5.19 -11.27
C HIS A 20 1.73 -6.37 -10.71
N THR A 21 1.85 -6.66 -9.41
CA THR A 21 0.98 -7.63 -8.74
C THR A 21 -0.39 -7.01 -8.52
N HIS A 22 -1.46 -7.76 -8.74
CA HIS A 22 -2.84 -7.28 -8.60
C HIS A 22 -3.32 -7.20 -7.14
N GLY A 23 -2.43 -6.86 -6.22
CA GLY A 23 -2.67 -6.81 -4.78
C GLY A 23 -2.38 -5.44 -4.19
N GLU A 24 -2.78 -5.29 -2.92
CA GLU A 24 -2.64 -4.07 -2.14
C GLU A 24 -2.00 -4.40 -0.79
N LYS A 25 -0.82 -3.83 -0.53
CA LYS A 25 0.00 -4.23 0.62
C LYS A 25 0.89 -3.13 1.14
N HIS A 26 1.18 -3.19 2.43
CA HIS A 26 2.14 -2.33 3.10
C HIS A 26 3.07 -3.18 3.97
N ASP A 27 4.36 -3.19 3.65
CA ASP A 27 5.41 -3.82 4.46
C ASP A 27 6.40 -2.77 4.97
N TYR A 28 7.11 -3.09 6.04
CA TYR A 28 8.20 -2.26 6.58
C TYR A 28 9.46 -3.08 6.79
N SER A 29 10.61 -2.50 6.42
CA SER A 29 11.94 -3.05 6.63
C SER A 29 12.75 -2.19 7.59
N GLU A 30 12.84 -2.59 8.85
CA GLU A 30 13.65 -1.92 9.87
C GLU A 30 15.14 -1.81 9.50
N PRO A 31 15.80 -2.86 8.94
CA PRO A 31 17.21 -2.75 8.54
C PRO A 31 17.46 -1.75 7.41
N LEU A 32 16.43 -1.38 6.63
CA LEU A 32 16.52 -0.43 5.54
C LEU A 32 15.91 0.93 5.87
N GLY A 33 15.02 1.01 6.85
CA GLY A 33 14.18 2.18 7.11
C GLY A 33 13.22 2.49 5.95
N VAL A 34 12.71 1.46 5.27
CA VAL A 34 11.89 1.59 4.04
C VAL A 34 10.53 0.92 4.23
N HIS A 35 9.48 1.64 3.83
CA HIS A 35 8.14 1.12 3.62
C HIS A 35 7.95 0.68 2.17
N PHE A 36 7.51 -0.55 1.95
CA PHE A 36 7.17 -1.08 0.63
C PHE A 36 5.66 -1.08 0.46
N VAL A 37 5.16 -0.33 -0.51
CA VAL A 37 3.72 -0.15 -0.77
C VAL A 37 3.39 -0.74 -2.13
N GLU A 38 2.67 -1.87 -2.11
CA GLU A 38 2.12 -2.51 -3.30
C GLU A 38 0.75 -1.89 -3.59
N ASN A 39 0.61 -1.29 -4.76
CA ASN A 39 -0.59 -0.60 -5.27
C ASN A 39 -0.85 -1.05 -6.71
N GLY A 40 -1.38 -2.26 -6.89
CA GLY A 40 -1.56 -2.85 -8.22
C GLY A 40 -2.95 -3.41 -8.52
N ALA A 41 -3.89 -3.37 -7.58
CA ALA A 41 -5.30 -3.70 -7.78
C ALA A 41 -6.11 -2.45 -8.20
N GLY A 42 -5.67 -1.77 -9.27
CA GLY A 42 -6.30 -0.53 -9.75
C GLY A 42 -7.46 -0.70 -10.73
N GLY A 43 -7.87 -1.93 -11.06
CA GLY A 43 -9.02 -2.19 -11.96
C GLY A 43 -8.70 -2.44 -13.44
N GLY A 44 -7.43 -2.67 -13.80
CA GLY A 44 -7.02 -2.90 -15.20
C GLY A 44 -7.29 -4.29 -15.76
N ILE A 45 -7.20 -5.36 -14.94
CA ILE A 45 -7.43 -6.75 -15.35
C ILE A 45 -8.28 -7.48 -14.31
N GLN A 46 -7.67 -7.82 -13.17
CA GLN A 46 -8.30 -8.51 -12.05
C GLN A 46 -7.68 -8.04 -10.75
N MET A 47 -8.38 -8.18 -9.63
CA MET A 47 -7.83 -8.02 -8.29
C MET A 47 -7.55 -9.39 -7.69
N GLU A 48 -6.53 -9.46 -6.84
CA GLU A 48 -6.13 -10.65 -6.12
C GLU A 48 -5.71 -10.26 -4.70
N SER A 49 -5.71 -11.22 -3.77
CA SER A 49 -5.06 -11.00 -2.48
C SER A 49 -3.56 -10.75 -2.71
N ALA A 50 -2.99 -9.77 -2.00
CA ALA A 50 -1.56 -9.48 -2.16
C ALA A 50 -0.70 -10.69 -1.76
N SER A 51 0.40 -10.88 -2.49
CA SER A 51 1.32 -11.97 -2.19
C SER A 51 2.02 -11.74 -0.84
N GLY A 52 2.03 -12.79 -0.02
CA GLY A 52 2.78 -12.80 1.23
C GLY A 52 4.28 -12.61 1.01
N LEU A 53 4.98 -12.16 2.05
CA LEU A 53 6.44 -12.08 2.03
C LEU A 53 7.05 -13.46 1.80
N THR A 54 7.95 -13.57 0.82
CA THR A 54 8.75 -14.79 0.64
C THR A 54 9.59 -15.08 1.89
N THR A 55 10.01 -16.33 2.08
CA THR A 55 10.89 -16.73 3.21
C THR A 55 12.20 -15.96 3.24
N TYR A 56 12.67 -15.46 2.09
CA TYR A 56 13.82 -14.57 2.01
C TYR A 56 13.48 -13.16 2.48
N ALA A 57 12.39 -12.57 1.97
CA ALA A 57 11.99 -11.20 2.29
C ALA A 57 11.55 -11.03 3.74
N ALA A 58 10.91 -12.06 4.32
CA ALA A 58 10.46 -12.07 5.72
C ALA A 58 11.60 -11.94 6.75
N LYS A 59 12.86 -12.11 6.34
CA LYS A 59 14.04 -11.85 7.19
C LYS A 59 14.39 -10.38 7.30
N TYR A 60 13.86 -9.55 6.41
CA TYR A 60 14.24 -8.14 6.27
C TYR A 60 13.05 -7.20 6.37
N ALA A 61 11.85 -7.68 6.07
CA ALA A 61 10.63 -6.91 6.14
C ALA A 61 9.56 -7.68 6.92
N LYS A 62 8.64 -6.94 7.51
CA LYS A 62 7.42 -7.45 8.13
C LYS A 62 6.20 -6.86 7.44
N ASN A 63 5.12 -7.63 7.41
CA ASN A 63 3.85 -7.14 6.90
C ASN A 63 3.19 -6.23 7.94
N MET A 64 2.80 -5.04 7.49
CA MET A 64 2.07 -4.06 8.31
C MET A 64 0.58 -4.14 8.02
N TRP A 65 0.24 -4.30 6.74
CA TRP A 65 -1.14 -4.40 6.29
C TRP A 65 -1.21 -5.12 4.93
N THR A 66 -2.28 -5.87 4.72
CA THR A 66 -2.60 -6.53 3.45
C THR A 66 -4.09 -6.44 3.23
N TYR A 67 -4.52 -6.04 2.03
CA TYR A 67 -5.93 -6.10 1.69
C TYR A 67 -6.35 -7.52 1.33
N THR A 68 -7.59 -7.89 1.66
CA THR A 68 -8.15 -9.20 1.36
C THR A 68 -8.28 -9.46 -0.15
N GLY A 69 -8.34 -8.39 -0.96
CA GLY A 69 -8.46 -8.46 -2.41
C GLY A 69 -9.92 -8.51 -2.89
N ASP A 70 -10.87 -8.09 -2.05
CA ASP A 70 -12.31 -8.15 -2.36
C ASP A 70 -12.80 -6.92 -3.16
N GLU A 71 -11.98 -5.87 -3.30
CA GLU A 71 -12.32 -4.63 -4.01
C GLU A 71 -11.07 -4.00 -4.65
N TYR A 72 -11.27 -3.24 -5.73
CA TYR A 72 -10.24 -2.38 -6.34
C TYR A 72 -10.06 -1.10 -5.54
N GLY A 73 -8.86 -0.51 -5.61
CA GLY A 73 -8.58 0.72 -4.89
C GLY A 73 -7.32 1.44 -5.35
N PHE A 74 -6.92 2.40 -4.54
CA PHE A 74 -5.69 3.16 -4.76
C PHE A 74 -5.15 3.72 -3.45
N PHE A 75 -3.84 3.93 -3.42
CA PHE A 75 -3.17 4.66 -2.36
C PHE A 75 -3.09 6.17 -2.65
N SER A 76 -3.43 7.00 -1.67
CA SER A 76 -3.10 8.43 -1.65
C SER A 76 -1.92 8.71 -0.73
N LEU A 77 -1.14 9.73 -1.08
CA LEU A 77 0.03 10.19 -0.34
C LEU A 77 -0.09 11.67 -0.04
N GLU A 78 0.09 12.05 1.23
CA GLU A 78 0.19 13.45 1.67
C GLU A 78 1.52 13.63 2.40
N ALA A 79 2.37 14.52 1.89
CA ALA A 79 3.74 14.69 2.39
C ALA A 79 3.89 15.95 3.24
N SER A 80 4.74 15.86 4.25
CA SER A 80 5.24 16.96 5.07
C SER A 80 6.75 16.77 5.30
N GLU A 81 7.41 17.72 5.96
CA GLU A 81 8.84 17.59 6.28
C GLU A 81 9.12 16.43 7.25
N GLU A 82 8.15 16.08 8.10
CA GLU A 82 8.33 15.07 9.14
C GLU A 82 7.73 13.70 8.79
N TRP A 83 6.66 13.69 7.98
CA TRP A 83 5.87 12.49 7.70
C TRP A 83 5.34 12.45 6.28
N LEU A 84 5.17 11.23 5.76
CA LEU A 84 4.35 10.89 4.61
C LEU A 84 3.13 10.12 5.11
N LYS A 85 1.94 10.71 4.99
CA LYS A 85 0.67 10.04 5.28
C LYS A 85 0.25 9.20 4.07
N LEU A 86 0.24 7.88 4.28
CA LEU A 86 -0.16 6.86 3.33
C LEU A 86 -1.60 6.42 3.64
N GLN A 87 -2.49 6.40 2.65
CA GLN A 87 -3.87 5.92 2.84
C GLN A 87 -4.31 5.04 1.68
N TYR A 88 -4.88 3.87 1.97
CA TYR A 88 -5.56 3.05 0.96
C TYR A 88 -7.06 3.34 0.95
N HIS A 89 -7.59 3.57 -0.25
CA HIS A 89 -8.99 3.90 -0.50
C HIS A 89 -9.62 2.90 -1.47
N THR A 90 -10.88 2.59 -1.22
CA THR A 90 -11.74 1.73 -2.03
C THR A 90 -13.15 2.30 -2.10
N ALA A 91 -14.01 1.71 -2.92
CA ALA A 91 -15.44 1.99 -2.94
C ALA A 91 -16.08 1.75 -1.56
N ASP A 92 -16.99 2.62 -1.14
CA ASP A 92 -17.84 2.33 0.03
C ASP A 92 -19.03 1.42 -0.33
N LYS A 93 -19.85 1.09 0.67
CA LYS A 93 -21.00 0.19 0.52
C LYS A 93 -22.16 0.77 -0.28
N SER A 94 -22.13 2.05 -0.67
CA SER A 94 -23.18 2.68 -1.47
C SER A 94 -22.96 2.50 -2.98
N TRP A 95 -21.81 1.97 -3.38
CA TRP A 95 -21.56 1.58 -4.76
C TRP A 95 -22.40 0.38 -5.20
N SER A 96 -22.85 0.40 -6.45
CA SER A 96 -23.36 -0.76 -7.16
C SER A 96 -22.75 -0.78 -8.56
N PHE A 97 -21.95 -1.80 -8.87
CA PHE A 97 -21.25 -1.91 -10.15
C PHE A 97 -22.10 -2.65 -11.18
N GLY A 98 -22.42 -1.95 -12.27
CA GLY A 98 -23.05 -2.54 -13.45
C GLY A 98 -22.01 -2.98 -14.48
N SER A 99 -22.45 -3.69 -15.52
CA SER A 99 -21.60 -4.05 -16.67
C SER A 99 -21.25 -2.84 -17.56
N THR A 100 -21.97 -1.73 -17.37
CA THR A 100 -21.75 -0.45 -18.04
C THR A 100 -21.72 0.69 -17.03
N MET A 101 -21.21 1.85 -17.45
CA MET A 101 -21.23 3.05 -16.60
C MET A 101 -22.64 3.54 -16.31
N SER A 102 -23.61 3.36 -17.24
CA SER A 102 -25.01 3.75 -17.02
C SER A 102 -25.73 2.87 -16.00
N ASP A 103 -25.28 1.63 -15.83
CA ASP A 103 -25.83 0.69 -14.86
C ASP A 103 -25.10 0.75 -13.50
N THR A 104 -24.05 1.57 -13.41
CA THR A 104 -23.27 1.75 -12.18
C THR A 104 -23.82 2.88 -11.34
N THR A 105 -24.15 2.59 -10.09
CA THR A 105 -24.46 3.61 -9.09
C THR A 105 -23.18 4.01 -8.36
N ALA A 106 -22.78 5.26 -8.53
CA ALA A 106 -21.64 5.82 -7.82
C ALA A 106 -21.96 6.01 -6.34
N GLY A 107 -21.07 5.53 -5.49
CA GLY A 107 -21.07 5.74 -4.05
C GLY A 107 -19.94 6.68 -3.60
N GLY A 108 -19.62 6.64 -2.32
CA GLY A 108 -18.51 7.37 -1.73
C GLY A 108 -17.18 6.60 -1.74
N VAL A 109 -16.22 7.10 -0.97
CA VAL A 109 -14.87 6.54 -0.82
C VAL A 109 -14.70 6.06 0.62
N GLN A 110 -14.23 4.83 0.79
CA GLN A 110 -13.88 4.26 2.07
C GLN A 110 -12.37 4.10 2.20
N THR A 111 -11.78 4.69 3.24
CA THR A 111 -10.40 4.42 3.64
C THR A 111 -10.34 3.14 4.49
N LYS A 112 -9.48 2.18 4.13
CA LYS A 112 -9.30 0.92 4.89
C LYS A 112 -7.95 0.82 5.59
N HIS A 113 -6.97 1.63 5.18
CA HIS A 113 -5.65 1.67 5.77
C HIS A 113 -5.15 3.10 5.82
N CYS A 114 -4.49 3.48 6.91
CA CYS A 114 -3.89 4.79 7.08
C CYS A 114 -2.64 4.68 7.96
N TRP A 115 -1.52 5.20 7.47
CA TRP A 115 -0.23 5.12 8.14
C TRP A 115 0.57 6.42 7.99
N TYR A 116 1.25 6.85 9.04
CA TYR A 116 2.25 7.91 8.98
C TYR A 116 3.64 7.29 8.88
N ILE A 117 4.29 7.46 7.73
CA ILE A 117 5.68 7.06 7.49
C ILE A 117 6.59 8.24 7.89
N PRO A 118 7.47 8.11 8.88
CA PRO A 118 8.37 9.19 9.28
C PRO A 118 9.49 9.42 8.27
N ALA A 119 9.96 10.66 8.19
CA ALA A 119 11.11 11.05 7.39
C ALA A 119 12.46 10.59 7.97
N ASP A 120 12.48 9.98 9.16
CA ASP A 120 13.68 9.42 9.79
C ASP A 120 13.89 7.91 9.50
N GLY A 121 12.94 7.29 8.80
CA GLY A 121 12.97 5.87 8.45
C GLY A 121 12.55 4.92 9.56
N ALA A 122 12.04 5.41 10.70
CA ALA A 122 11.37 4.56 11.68
C ALA A 122 10.07 3.94 11.11
N GLU A 123 9.51 2.97 11.84
CA GLU A 123 8.33 2.23 11.40
C GLU A 123 7.06 3.09 11.25
N GLY A 124 7.00 4.23 11.93
CA GLY A 124 5.80 5.05 11.93
C GLY A 124 4.65 4.46 12.74
N LYS A 125 3.42 4.85 12.40
CA LYS A 125 2.22 4.50 13.16
C LYS A 125 0.95 4.60 12.33
N GLU A 126 -0.09 3.88 12.74
CA GLU A 126 -1.45 4.08 12.22
C GLU A 126 -1.91 5.53 12.45
N CYS A 127 -2.73 6.02 11.54
CA CYS A 127 -3.41 7.30 11.76
C CYS A 127 -4.41 7.17 12.91
N THR A 128 -4.29 8.02 13.91
CA THR A 128 -5.34 8.15 14.93
C THR A 128 -6.59 8.76 14.29
N SER A 129 -7.71 8.07 14.41
CA SER A 129 -9.06 8.53 14.06
C SER A 129 -9.51 9.71 14.92
#